data_AF-A0A917KWM3-F1
#
_entry.id   AF-A0A917KWM3-F1
#
_cell.length_a   1.000
_cell.length_b   1.000
_cell.length_c   1.000
_cell.angle_alpha   90.00
_cell.angle_beta   90.00
_cell.angle_gamma   90.00
#
_symmetry.space_group_name_H-M   'P 1'
#
loop_
_entity.id
_entity.type
_entity.pdbx_description
1 polymer ?
#
loop_
_entity_poly.entity_id
_entity_poly.type
_entity_poly.pdbx_seq_one_letter_code
_entity_poly.pdbx_strand_id
1 'polypeptide(L)'
;MSWKWEYAFGAEETARTAPAPFLAVVARKADELVRAAEALHVHGRAHEGLDPKGGDILVPGGMFTYQVVVRSERVYVVQITYLGF
;
A
#
# COMPACT_ATOMS: atom_id res chain seq x y z
N MET A 1 -0.59 16.34 7.97
CA MET A 1 -0.59 14.87 8.20
C MET A 1 0.55 14.27 7.39
N SER A 2 1.30 13.32 7.97
CA SER A 2 2.54 12.74 7.40
C SER A 2 2.34 11.38 6.73
N TRP A 3 1.16 10.76 6.90
CA TRP A 3 0.85 9.46 6.32
C TRP A 3 0.86 9.50 4.80
N LYS A 4 1.54 8.53 4.18
CA LYS A 4 1.61 8.35 2.72
C LYS A 4 1.87 6.89 2.38
N TRP A 5 1.75 6.56 1.10
CA TRP A 5 2.13 5.25 0.59
C TRP A 5 3.25 5.32 -0.44
N GLU A 6 4.01 4.23 -0.54
CA GLU A 6 5.16 4.10 -1.45
C GLU A 6 5.19 2.68 -2.04
N TYR A 7 5.72 2.52 -3.25
CA TYR A 7 6.10 1.21 -3.77
C TYR A 7 7.44 0.79 -3.13
N ALA A 8 7.52 -0.44 -2.62
CA ALA A 8 8.81 -1.05 -2.31
C ALA A 8 9.44 -1.62 -3.60
N PHE A 9 10.76 -1.81 -3.61
CA PHE A 9 11.55 -2.15 -4.81
C PHE A 9 10.89 -3.13 -5.79
N GLY A 10 10.38 -4.28 -5.30
CA GLY A 10 9.74 -5.29 -6.16
C GLY A 10 8.42 -4.83 -6.80
N ALA A 11 7.60 -4.07 -6.07
CA ALA A 11 6.39 -3.48 -6.62
C ALA A 11 6.68 -2.33 -7.60
N GLU A 12 7.75 -1.56 -7.34
CA GLU A 12 8.14 -0.44 -8.19
C GLU A 12 8.52 -0.89 -9.61
N GLU A 13 9.23 -2.02 -9.72
CA GLU A 13 9.60 -2.59 -11.02
C GLU A 13 8.38 -3.02 -11.83
N THR A 14 7.43 -3.74 -11.22
CA THR A 14 6.17 -4.12 -11.87
C THR A 14 5.33 -2.90 -12.21
N ALA A 15 5.32 -1.88 -11.35
CA ALA A 15 4.57 -0.65 -11.61
C ALA A 15 5.07 0.10 -12.84
N ARG A 16 6.34 -0.04 -13.23
CA ARG A 16 6.88 0.59 -14.45
C ARG A 16 6.33 -0.02 -15.75
N THR A 17 5.85 -1.26 -15.73
CA THR A 17 5.41 -1.98 -16.93
C THR A 17 3.90 -2.24 -16.96
N ALA A 18 3.22 -2.16 -15.81
CA ALA A 18 1.78 -2.39 -15.73
C ALA A 18 0.96 -1.23 -16.34
N PRO A 19 -0.25 -1.50 -16.88
CA PRO A 19 -1.06 -0.46 -17.49
C PRO A 19 -1.53 0.62 -16.51
N ALA A 20 -1.52 1.88 -16.96
CA ALA A 20 -1.95 3.02 -16.16
C ALA A 20 -3.36 2.89 -15.54
N PRO A 21 -4.39 2.34 -16.22
CA PRO A 21 -5.70 2.15 -15.61
C PRO A 21 -5.69 1.21 -14.41
N PHE A 22 -4.88 0.14 -14.48
CA PHE A 22 -4.69 -0.79 -13.36
C PHE A 22 -3.98 -0.10 -12.20
N LEU A 23 -2.89 0.63 -12.48
CA LEU A 23 -2.14 1.37 -11.46
C LEU A 23 -2.97 2.45 -10.78
N ALA A 24 -3.89 3.10 -11.50
CA ALA A 24 -4.82 4.06 -10.91
C ALA A 24 -5.73 3.41 -9.85
N VAL A 25 -6.15 2.16 -10.05
CA VAL A 25 -6.94 1.42 -9.07
C VAL A 25 -6.08 1.03 -7.86
N VAL A 26 -4.85 0.57 -8.08
CA VAL A 26 -3.89 0.27 -7.00
C VAL A 26 -3.64 1.51 -6.15
N ALA A 27 -3.34 2.66 -6.79
CA ALA A 27 -3.11 3.92 -6.10
C ALA A 27 -4.31 4.35 -5.25
N ARG A 28 -5.53 4.29 -5.82
CA ARG A 28 -6.76 4.60 -5.08
C ARG A 28 -6.95 3.71 -3.85
N LYS A 29 -6.66 2.40 -3.97
CA LYS A 29 -6.73 1.48 -2.83
C LYS A 29 -5.63 1.73 -1.80
N ALA A 30 -4.43 2.10 -2.23
CA ALA A 30 -3.38 2.51 -1.31
C ALA A 30 -3.74 3.81 -0.56
N ASP A 31 -4.39 4.78 -1.19
CA ASP A 31 -4.91 5.98 -0.53
C ASP A 31 -6.01 5.65 0.51
N GLU A 32 -6.87 4.66 0.22
CA GLU A 32 -7.83 4.13 1.21
C GLU A 32 -7.12 3.52 2.42
N LEU A 33 -6.06 2.72 2.21
CA LEU A 33 -5.26 2.15 3.28
C LEU A 33 -4.55 3.23 4.12
N VAL A 34 -4.03 4.28 3.49
CA VAL A 34 -3.41 5.43 4.18
C VAL A 34 -4.40 6.09 5.12
N ARG A 35 -5.61 6.40 4.63
CA ARG A 35 -6.68 6.99 5.47
C ARG A 35 -7.08 6.09 6.62
N ALA A 36 -7.16 4.78 6.39
CA ALA A 36 -7.48 3.81 7.44
C ALA A 36 -6.36 3.74 8.51
N ALA A 37 -5.10 3.66 8.08
CA ALA A 37 -3.96 3.62 8.98
C ALA A 37 -3.83 4.90 9.81
N GLU A 38 -4.06 6.06 9.20
CA GLU A 38 -4.09 7.34 9.87
C GLU A 38 -5.18 7.42 10.95
N ALA A 39 -6.39 6.95 10.66
CA ALA A 39 -7.49 6.94 11.62
C ALA A 39 -7.25 5.98 12.81
N LEU A 40 -6.59 4.85 12.55
CA LEU A 40 -6.28 3.85 13.58
C LEU A 40 -5.02 4.19 14.40
N HIS A 41 -4.08 4.91 13.81
CA HIS A 41 -2.77 5.21 14.39
C HIS A 41 -2.47 6.72 14.36
N VAL A 42 -3.31 7.48 15.06
CA VAL A 42 -3.27 8.95 15.15
C VAL A 42 -1.88 9.48 15.56
N HIS A 43 -1.16 8.75 16.40
CA HIS A 43 0.22 9.05 16.82
C HIS A 43 1.19 7.95 16.38
N GLY A 44 1.27 7.69 15.08
CA GLY A 44 2.05 6.57 14.53
C GLY A 44 3.51 6.54 15.00
N ARG A 45 4.16 7.70 15.12
CA ARG A 45 5.55 7.80 15.62
C ARG A 45 5.75 7.35 17.06
N ALA A 46 4.70 7.41 17.89
CA ALA A 46 4.71 6.95 19.28
C ALA A 46 4.21 5.50 19.41
N HIS A 47 4.00 4.79 18.30
CA HIS A 47 3.50 3.42 18.32
C HIS A 47 4.51 2.47 18.98
N GLU A 48 4.06 1.85 20.07
CA GLU A 48 4.80 0.81 20.79
C GLU A 48 4.17 -0.55 20.48
N GLY A 49 4.95 -1.45 19.88
CA GLY A 49 4.51 -2.79 19.52
C GLY A 49 4.91 -3.19 18.12
N LEU A 50 4.36 -4.34 17.69
CA LEU A 50 4.50 -4.82 16.33
C LEU A 50 3.64 -3.97 15.39
N ASP A 51 4.12 -3.81 14.16
CA ASP A 51 3.29 -3.23 13.11
C ASP A 51 2.11 -4.16 12.77
N PRO A 52 0.97 -3.62 12.30
CA PRO A 52 -0.13 -4.42 11.80
C PRO A 52 0.35 -5.41 10.75
N LYS A 53 -0.24 -6.62 10.77
CA LYS A 53 -0.01 -7.57 9.69
C LYS A 53 -0.47 -6.92 8.39
N GLY A 54 0.42 -6.90 7.40
CA GLY A 54 0.07 -6.53 6.03
C GLY A 54 -0.99 -7.46 5.44
N GLY A 55 -1.31 -7.26 4.17
CA GLY A 55 -2.31 -8.09 3.51
C GLY A 55 -2.30 -7.99 2.00
N ASP A 56 -3.24 -8.72 1.41
CA ASP A 56 -3.46 -8.77 -0.02
C ASP A 56 -4.78 -8.07 -0.37
N ILE A 57 -4.77 -7.26 -1.42
CA ILE A 57 -5.96 -6.62 -1.96
C ILE A 57 -6.14 -7.04 -3.41
N LEU A 58 -7.30 -7.64 -3.68
CA LEU A 58 -7.75 -7.91 -5.04
C LEU A 58 -8.29 -6.63 -5.68
N VAL A 59 -7.88 -6.38 -6.92
CA VAL A 59 -8.36 -5.27 -7.75
C VAL A 59 -8.68 -5.79 -9.15
N PRO A 60 -9.56 -5.14 -9.92
CA PRO A 60 -9.74 -5.49 -11.34
C PRO A 60 -8.38 -5.54 -12.07
N GLY A 61 -8.11 -6.60 -12.82
CA GLY A 61 -6.83 -6.81 -13.49
C GLY A 61 -5.72 -7.45 -12.65
N GLY A 62 -5.93 -7.75 -11.36
CA GLY A 62 -4.89 -8.44 -10.56
C GLY A 62 -5.00 -8.26 -9.04
N MET A 63 -3.85 -8.12 -8.38
CA MET A 63 -3.77 -7.90 -6.94
C MET A 63 -2.51 -7.15 -6.54
N PHE A 64 -2.49 -6.63 -5.31
CA PHE A 64 -1.26 -6.15 -4.69
C PHE A 64 -1.19 -6.55 -3.22
N THR A 65 0.03 -6.75 -2.74
CA THR A 65 0.33 -7.01 -1.33
C THR A 65 0.86 -5.73 -0.69
N TYR A 66 0.45 -5.43 0.53
CA TYR A 66 0.87 -4.24 1.26
C TYR A 66 1.35 -4.56 2.67
N GLN A 67 2.14 -3.64 3.23
CA GLN A 67 2.56 -3.64 4.63
C GLN A 67 2.37 -2.24 5.22
N VAL A 68 1.89 -2.16 6.46
CA VAL A 68 1.81 -0.91 7.21
C VAL A 68 3.02 -0.82 8.12
N VAL A 69 3.71 0.31 8.13
CA VAL A 69 4.82 0.59 9.06
C VAL A 69 4.44 1.84 9.83
N VAL A 70 3.89 1.63 11.04
CA VAL A 70 3.18 2.67 11.80
C VAL A 70 4.13 3.74 12.30
N ARG A 71 5.30 3.35 12.79
CA ARG A 71 6.33 4.30 13.27
C ARG A 71 6.86 5.21 12.18
N SER A 72 6.82 4.69 10.96
CA SER A 72 7.13 5.44 9.76
C SER A 72 5.94 6.27 9.29
N GLU A 73 4.70 5.98 9.70
CA GLU A 73 3.49 6.55 9.12
C GLU A 73 3.47 6.30 7.59
N ARG A 74 3.82 5.06 7.19
CA ARG A 74 3.89 4.65 5.78
C ARG A 74 3.09 3.38 5.53
N VAL A 75 2.46 3.31 4.36
CA VAL A 75 1.96 2.07 3.74
C VAL A 75 2.86 1.71 2.57
N TYR A 76 3.45 0.52 2.58
CA TYR A 76 4.26 0.03 1.48
C TYR A 76 3.44 -0.94 0.64
N VAL A 77 3.34 -0.69 -0.67
CA VAL A 77 2.94 -1.72 -1.63
C VAL A 77 4.19 -2.53 -1.94
N VAL A 78 4.22 -3.79 -1.51
CA VAL A 78 5.43 -4.63 -1.56
C VAL A 78 5.48 -5.58 -2.76
N GLN A 79 4.31 -5.92 -3.31
CA GLN A 79 4.19 -6.71 -4.53
C GLN A 79 2.99 -6.24 -5.34
N ILE A 80 3.12 -6.29 -6.66
CA ILE A 80 2.03 -6.11 -7.61
C ILE A 80 2.00 -7.33 -8.52
N THR A 81 0.82 -7.90 -8.72
CA THR A 81 0.58 -8.98 -9.67
C THR A 81 -0.46 -8.50 -10.66
N TYR A 82 -0.04 -8.20 -11.89
CA TYR A 82 -0.93 -7.83 -12.99
C TYR A 82 -1.26 -9.07 -13.84
N LEU A 83 -2.55 -9.33 -14.07
CA LEU A 83 -3.05 -10.53 -14.73
C LEU A 83 -3.75 -10.25 -16.07
N GLY A 84 -4.11 -8.99 -16.36
CA GLY A 84 -4.53 -8.57 -17.70
C GLY A 84 -5.96 -8.87 -18.12
N PHE A 85 -6.84 -9.32 -17.21
CA PHE A 85 -8.25 -9.61 -17.49
C PHE A 85 -9.23 -8.79 -16.64
#